data_AF-A0A0D0BQG2-F1
#
_entry.id   AF-A0A0D0BQG2-F1
#
_cell.length_a   1.000
_cell.length_b   1.000
_cell.length_c   1.000
_cell.angle_alpha   90.00
_cell.angle_beta   90.00
_cell.angle_gamma   90.00
#
_symmetry.space_group_name_H-M   'P 1'
#
loop_
_entity.id
_entity.type
_entity.pdbx_description
1 polymer ?
#
loop_
_entity_poly.entity_id
_entity_poly.type
_entity_poly.pdbx_seq_one_letter_code
_entity_poly.pdbx_strand_id
1 'polypeptide(L)'
;MMPRGTTLAFIALPLLALSLAYYAQSSSSLLGPAPHLGTGLQLSLALSGLIGYAQAAVQAPFRFKTAEQLAQVVLDADECDYTLEPRPRFSRKIIAVGDIHGDIGNAERILQMAGVVDENNDWSGKVDVFVQTGDIIDRGDDTIELFNWMEDLREQALAVNGIVLSILGNHEYMNAIGDWRYVLESEKKTFEPRESRLQAVTTGWLADAWAENYTTAARLPLHGLLGPPNTDYPAPEGSAFARANAGPLSHAAFSFVHGGLAPTYPNLQPFPSAINNLGSSLLHRLRERKPQPQPHPPSSYPGLPAGTTREEARLYGGDGPLWYRGWADEDDRKMCRMVDEVLEKTGTRRMVMGHTPQFDSIAARCDGKVLIIDTGISHAYGGALSALSIEYTLEPVKNGGWKEQEIVKALYADNDDEVLAVSTRDLETLW
;
A
#
# COMPACT_ATOMS: atom_id res chain seq x y z
N MET A 1 -6.44 -2.82 62.58
CA MET A 1 -7.69 -2.20 62.08
C MET A 1 -7.49 -1.84 60.61
N MET A 2 -8.36 -2.40 59.75
CA MET A 2 -8.60 -2.07 58.32
C MET A 2 -9.02 -0.59 58.09
N PRO A 3 -9.21 -0.10 56.84
CA PRO A 3 -8.57 -0.46 55.56
C PRO A 3 -8.15 0.77 54.70
N ARG A 4 -7.38 0.48 53.64
CA ARG A 4 -7.15 1.36 52.48
C ARG A 4 -8.37 1.33 51.54
N GLY A 5 -8.88 2.48 51.15
CA GLY A 5 -9.83 2.63 50.05
C GLY A 5 -10.23 4.09 49.86
N THR A 6 -10.04 4.61 48.64
CA THR A 6 -10.69 5.76 47.97
C THR A 6 -9.69 6.70 47.26
N THR A 7 -9.30 6.34 46.04
CA THR A 7 -8.77 7.29 45.05
C THR A 7 -9.25 6.97 43.63
N LEU A 8 -10.33 6.18 43.51
CA LEU A 8 -10.96 5.81 42.23
C LEU A 8 -12.23 6.63 41.91
N ALA A 9 -12.69 7.50 42.81
CA ALA A 9 -13.97 8.19 42.63
C ALA A 9 -13.91 9.48 41.79
N PHE A 10 -12.73 10.05 41.52
CA PHE A 10 -12.60 11.35 40.85
C PHE A 10 -12.29 11.30 39.35
N ILE A 11 -12.08 10.11 38.76
CA ILE A 11 -11.80 9.95 37.32
C ILE A 11 -12.93 9.21 36.60
N ALA A 12 -13.70 8.37 37.29
CA ALA A 12 -14.77 7.58 36.68
C ALA A 12 -16.04 8.39 36.36
N LEU A 13 -16.36 9.45 37.12
CA LEU A 13 -17.57 10.25 36.88
C LEU A 13 -17.59 11.07 35.58
N PRO A 14 -16.51 11.75 35.15
CA PRO A 14 -16.55 12.53 33.90
C PRO A 14 -16.59 11.65 32.64
N LEU A 15 -15.97 10.45 32.66
CA LEU A 15 -15.98 9.51 31.53
C LEU A 15 -17.34 8.83 31.35
N LEU A 16 -18.04 8.51 32.45
CA LEU A 16 -19.41 7.98 32.40
C LEU A 16 -20.41 9.02 31.87
N ALA A 17 -20.18 10.30 32.16
CA ALA A 17 -21.01 11.41 31.66
C ALA A 17 -20.84 11.62 30.14
N LEU A 18 -19.62 11.45 29.61
CA LEU A 18 -19.32 11.53 28.18
C LEU A 18 -19.93 10.35 27.40
N SER A 19 -19.91 9.13 27.94
CA SER A 19 -20.54 7.97 27.28
C SER A 19 -22.07 8.04 27.29
N LEU A 20 -22.68 8.56 28.36
CA LEU A 20 -24.12 8.78 28.46
C LEU A 20 -24.60 9.92 27.54
N ALA A 21 -23.80 10.99 27.38
CA ALA A 21 -24.10 12.08 26.45
C ALA A 21 -24.05 11.62 24.98
N TYR A 22 -23.06 10.78 24.62
CA TYR A 22 -22.94 10.21 23.29
C TYR A 22 -24.11 9.24 22.96
N TYR A 23 -24.52 8.43 23.94
CA TYR A 23 -25.66 7.53 23.79
C TYR A 23 -26.98 8.29 23.63
N ALA A 24 -27.22 9.34 24.44
CA ALA A 24 -28.43 10.17 24.34
C ALA A 24 -28.53 10.91 22.98
N GLN A 25 -27.40 11.36 22.44
CA GLN A 25 -27.31 12.02 21.13
C GLN A 25 -27.58 11.06 19.97
N SER A 26 -27.18 9.78 20.08
CA SER A 26 -27.50 8.73 19.10
C SER A 26 -28.99 8.33 19.10
N SER A 27 -29.67 8.42 20.25
CA SER A 27 -31.08 8.02 20.41
C SER A 27 -32.12 9.08 20.00
N SER A 28 -31.68 10.31 19.70
CA SER A 28 -32.56 11.44 19.36
C SER A 28 -32.41 11.94 17.91
N SER A 29 -31.62 11.25 17.10
CA SER A 29 -31.48 11.48 15.66
C SER A 29 -32.74 11.05 14.90
N LEU A 30 -33.29 11.95 14.07
CA LEU A 30 -34.40 11.69 13.13
C LEU A 30 -33.98 10.79 11.94
N LEU A 31 -32.73 10.35 11.89
CA LEU A 31 -32.19 9.35 10.99
C LEU A 31 -31.72 8.19 11.88
N GLY A 32 -32.38 7.04 11.81
CA GLY A 32 -32.11 5.87 12.67
C GLY A 32 -30.65 5.38 12.62
N PRO A 33 -30.27 4.41 13.49
CA PRO A 33 -28.89 3.98 13.61
C PRO A 33 -28.36 3.31 12.33
N ALA A 34 -27.08 3.56 12.03
CA ALA A 34 -26.36 2.98 10.89
C ALA A 34 -26.26 1.44 11.00
N PRO A 35 -26.38 0.70 9.89
CA PRO A 35 -26.42 -0.76 9.91
C PRO A 35 -24.99 -1.34 9.89
N HIS A 36 -24.36 -1.47 11.06
CA HIS A 36 -23.19 -2.34 11.25
C HIS A 36 -23.07 -2.88 12.69
N LEU A 37 -24.12 -2.77 13.51
CA LEU A 37 -24.16 -3.40 14.82
C LEU A 37 -25.18 -4.54 14.81
N GLY A 38 -24.71 -5.71 14.38
CA GLY A 38 -25.40 -6.97 14.64
C GLY A 38 -25.58 -7.15 16.14
N THR A 39 -26.81 -7.48 16.54
CA THR A 39 -27.17 -7.75 17.93
C THR A 39 -26.53 -9.07 18.39
N GLY A 40 -25.57 -9.00 19.32
CA GLY A 40 -25.13 -10.21 20.04
C GLY A 40 -23.70 -10.18 20.58
N LEU A 41 -23.55 -9.72 21.81
CA LEU A 41 -22.66 -10.29 22.82
C LEU A 41 -21.16 -10.52 22.47
N GLN A 42 -20.32 -9.47 22.53
CA GLN A 42 -18.90 -9.63 22.91
C GLN A 42 -18.44 -8.42 23.74
N LEU A 43 -18.47 -8.57 25.07
CA LEU A 43 -17.90 -7.63 26.03
C LEU A 43 -16.77 -8.34 26.79
N SER A 44 -15.70 -8.71 26.09
CA SER A 44 -14.54 -9.36 26.74
C SER A 44 -13.17 -9.13 26.12
N LEU A 45 -13.02 -8.33 25.06
CA LEU A 45 -11.70 -8.07 24.44
C LEU A 45 -11.18 -6.63 24.53
N ALA A 46 -11.90 -5.70 25.16
CA ALA A 46 -11.50 -4.29 25.19
C ALA A 46 -10.77 -3.83 26.48
N LEU A 47 -10.39 -4.72 27.40
CA LEU A 47 -9.79 -4.30 28.69
C LEU A 47 -8.26 -4.40 28.77
N SER A 48 -7.59 -5.16 27.91
CA SER A 48 -6.13 -5.29 27.91
C SER A 48 -5.41 -4.10 27.25
N GLY A 49 -6.03 -3.45 26.26
CA GLY A 49 -5.46 -2.27 25.58
C GLY A 49 -5.52 -0.98 26.41
N LEU A 50 -6.44 -0.86 27.36
CA LEU A 50 -6.63 0.36 28.16
C LEU A 50 -5.64 0.49 29.34
N ILE A 51 -5.03 -0.61 29.77
CA ILE A 51 -4.07 -0.58 30.89
C ILE A 51 -2.69 -0.09 30.44
N GLY A 52 -2.30 -0.33 29.18
CA GLY A 52 -1.06 0.18 28.60
C GLY A 52 -1.03 1.71 28.41
N TYR A 53 -2.17 2.32 28.10
CA TYR A 53 -2.28 3.77 27.90
C TYR A 53 -2.17 4.58 29.21
N ALA A 54 -2.60 3.99 30.34
CA ALA A 54 -2.62 4.70 31.63
C ALA A 54 -1.22 4.88 32.25
N GLN A 55 -0.22 4.08 31.86
CA GLN A 55 1.15 4.20 32.39
C GLN A 55 2.00 5.25 31.67
N ALA A 56 1.71 5.57 30.40
CA ALA A 56 2.47 6.56 29.64
C ALA A 56 2.06 8.02 29.96
N ALA A 57 0.84 8.26 30.45
CA ALA A 57 0.32 9.61 30.69
C ALA A 57 0.68 10.20 32.07
N VAL A 58 1.35 9.45 32.96
CA VAL A 58 1.59 9.87 34.36
C VAL A 58 2.95 10.59 34.56
N GLN A 59 3.77 10.79 33.52
CA GLN A 59 5.11 11.41 33.67
C GLN A 59 5.36 12.75 32.96
N ALA A 60 4.34 13.46 32.46
CA ALA A 60 4.55 14.79 31.87
C ALA A 60 3.68 15.87 32.56
N PRO A 61 4.26 16.90 33.20
CA PRO A 61 3.48 18.01 33.73
C PRO A 61 3.25 19.03 32.60
N PHE A 62 2.21 18.85 31.79
CA PHE A 62 1.80 19.89 30.84
C PHE A 62 0.91 20.93 31.55
N ARG A 63 1.52 22.05 31.96
CA ARG A 63 0.81 23.31 32.25
C ARG A 63 0.72 24.11 30.95
N PHE A 64 -0.49 24.29 30.41
CA PHE A 64 -0.72 25.26 29.34
C PHE A 64 -0.55 26.68 29.89
N LYS A 65 0.38 27.46 29.30
CA LYS A 65 0.48 28.90 29.53
C LYS A 65 -0.52 29.63 28.62
N THR A 66 -1.17 30.66 29.13
CA THR A 66 -2.12 31.49 28.37
C THR A 66 -1.40 32.37 27.35
N ALA A 67 -2.11 32.80 26.30
CA ALA A 67 -1.57 33.59 25.19
C ALA A 67 -0.91 34.92 25.63
N GLU A 68 -1.33 35.51 26.75
CA GLU A 68 -0.70 36.70 27.32
C GLU A 68 0.71 36.45 27.88
N GLN A 69 1.03 35.24 28.35
CA GLN A 69 2.37 34.90 28.85
C GLN A 69 3.38 34.60 27.74
N LEU A 70 2.91 34.32 26.52
CA LEU A 70 3.76 34.13 25.34
C LEU A 70 4.21 35.46 24.72
N ALA A 71 3.41 36.53 24.90
CA ALA A 71 3.69 37.83 24.31
C ALA A 71 4.84 38.59 25.00
N GLN A 72 5.18 38.27 26.25
CA GLN A 72 6.20 39.00 27.02
C GLN A 72 7.64 38.49 26.81
N VAL A 73 7.85 37.40 26.07
CA VAL A 73 9.19 36.78 25.89
C VAL A 73 9.92 37.30 24.63
N VAL A 74 9.32 38.22 23.86
CA VAL A 74 9.85 38.65 22.55
C VAL A 74 10.57 40.02 22.58
N LEU A 75 10.89 40.57 23.75
CA LEU A 75 11.67 41.81 23.85
C LEU A 75 12.80 41.69 24.86
N ASP A 76 13.83 40.93 24.48
CA ASP A 76 15.22 41.19 24.84
C ASP A 76 16.08 40.44 23.81
N ALA A 77 16.43 41.16 22.75
CA ALA A 77 17.35 40.72 21.73
C ALA A 77 18.75 41.22 22.12
N ASP A 78 19.53 40.37 22.77
CA ASP A 78 20.99 40.47 22.80
C ASP A 78 21.55 39.04 22.84
N GLU A 79 22.32 38.69 21.81
CA GLU A 79 23.11 37.45 21.63
C GLU A 79 22.37 36.12 21.82
N CYS A 80 21.46 35.77 20.90
CA CYS A 80 21.10 34.38 20.68
C CYS A 80 22.13 33.71 19.74
N ASP A 81 23.05 32.95 20.32
CA ASP A 81 23.78 31.89 19.62
C ASP A 81 22.75 30.90 19.06
N TYR A 82 22.40 31.05 17.78
CA TYR A 82 21.61 30.04 17.06
C TYR A 82 22.50 28.82 16.85
N THR A 83 22.65 27.98 17.87
CA THR A 83 22.93 26.58 17.62
C THR A 83 21.70 26.04 16.88
N LEU A 84 21.73 26.10 15.55
CA LEU A 84 20.76 25.43 14.69
C LEU A 84 20.68 23.98 15.18
N GLU A 85 19.55 23.61 15.80
CA GLU A 85 19.25 22.22 16.11
C GLU A 85 19.58 21.39 14.87
N PRO A 86 20.38 20.30 15.01
CA PRO A 86 20.82 19.54 13.85
C PRO A 86 19.58 19.08 13.10
N ARG A 87 19.48 19.46 11.82
CA ARG A 87 18.42 18.99 10.92
C ARG A 87 18.31 17.47 11.09
N PRO A 88 17.11 16.90 11.31
CA PRO A 88 17.00 15.47 11.56
C PRO A 88 17.29 14.67 10.29
N ARG A 89 17.93 13.51 10.45
CA ARG A 89 18.01 12.51 9.38
C ARG A 89 16.61 11.97 9.11
N PHE A 90 16.27 11.79 7.83
CA PHE A 90 15.08 11.06 7.42
C PHE A 90 15.48 9.66 6.93
N SER A 91 14.66 8.66 7.24
CA SER A 91 14.78 7.31 6.68
C SER A 91 13.40 6.74 6.38
N ARG A 92 13.32 5.89 5.35
CA ARG A 92 12.13 5.12 5.00
C ARG A 92 12.54 3.72 4.54
N LYS A 93 11.88 2.70 5.06
CA LYS A 93 12.01 1.28 4.66
C LYS A 93 10.72 0.82 3.99
N ILE A 94 10.85 0.34 2.76
CA ILE A 94 9.75 -0.17 1.95
C ILE A 94 10.05 -1.63 1.63
N ILE A 95 9.06 -2.50 1.76
CA ILE A 95 9.12 -3.88 1.29
C ILE A 95 8.08 -4.07 0.20
N ALA A 96 8.44 -4.74 -0.89
CA ALA A 96 7.49 -5.12 -1.94
C ALA A 96 7.55 -6.62 -2.23
N VAL A 97 6.39 -7.24 -2.47
CA VAL A 97 6.25 -8.66 -2.80
C VAL A 97 5.45 -8.82 -4.10
N GLY A 98 5.88 -9.81 -4.89
CA GLY A 98 5.25 -10.23 -6.15
C GLY A 98 3.95 -11.00 -5.96
N ASP A 99 3.68 -11.85 -6.95
CA ASP A 99 2.45 -12.60 -7.16
C ASP A 99 2.32 -13.75 -6.14
N ILE A 100 1.33 -13.66 -5.25
CA ILE A 100 1.13 -14.62 -4.13
C ILE A 100 0.30 -15.82 -4.57
N HIS A 101 -0.68 -15.61 -5.46
CA HIS A 101 -1.48 -16.68 -6.07
C HIS A 101 -2.03 -17.71 -5.08
N GLY A 102 -2.82 -17.24 -4.11
CA GLY A 102 -3.63 -18.08 -3.23
C GLY A 102 -2.83 -18.93 -2.25
N ASP A 103 -1.60 -18.54 -1.92
CA ASP A 103 -0.69 -19.29 -1.04
C ASP A 103 -0.38 -18.50 0.24
N ILE A 104 -1.17 -18.72 1.30
CA ILE A 104 -0.96 -18.04 2.59
C ILE A 104 0.36 -18.47 3.25
N GLY A 105 0.72 -19.75 3.14
CA GLY A 105 1.91 -20.29 3.82
C GLY A 105 3.21 -19.67 3.33
N ASN A 106 3.39 -19.54 2.01
CA ASN A 106 4.57 -18.85 1.47
C ASN A 106 4.50 -17.33 1.69
N ALA A 107 3.30 -16.73 1.67
CA ALA A 107 3.15 -15.31 1.97
C ALA A 107 3.59 -14.98 3.41
N GLU A 108 3.14 -15.73 4.41
CA GLU A 108 3.55 -15.60 5.81
C GLU A 108 5.07 -15.73 5.96
N ARG A 109 5.66 -16.77 5.36
CA ARG A 109 7.10 -17.01 5.41
C ARG A 109 7.90 -15.83 4.83
N ILE A 110 7.47 -15.29 3.69
CA ILE A 110 8.14 -14.15 3.03
C ILE A 110 7.98 -12.87 3.86
N LEU A 111 6.77 -12.58 4.35
CA LEU A 111 6.52 -11.35 5.10
C LEU A 111 7.21 -11.36 6.48
N GLN A 112 7.32 -12.52 7.13
CA GLN A 112 8.12 -12.68 8.35
C GLN A 112 9.61 -12.47 8.07
N MET A 113 10.15 -13.12 7.03
CA MET A 113 11.55 -12.96 6.60
C MET A 113 11.89 -11.49 6.30
N ALA A 114 11.03 -10.79 5.55
CA ALA A 114 11.24 -9.39 5.20
C ALA A 114 10.99 -8.43 6.39
N GLY A 115 10.44 -8.94 7.49
CA GLY A 115 10.11 -8.19 8.70
C GLY A 115 8.89 -7.29 8.54
N VAL A 116 8.00 -7.56 7.58
CA VAL A 116 6.71 -6.88 7.43
C VAL A 116 5.77 -7.29 8.58
N VAL A 117 5.73 -8.58 8.87
CA VAL A 117 4.95 -9.15 9.98
C VAL A 117 5.86 -9.78 11.03
N ASP A 118 5.35 -9.94 12.24
CA ASP A 118 6.00 -10.62 13.35
C ASP A 118 5.70 -12.13 13.36
N GLU A 119 6.11 -12.82 14.42
CA GLU A 119 5.93 -14.27 14.60
C GLU A 119 4.47 -14.71 14.75
N ASN A 120 3.54 -13.78 15.01
CA ASN A 120 2.10 -14.03 15.07
C ASN A 120 1.39 -13.61 13.78
N ASN A 121 2.14 -13.23 12.74
CA ASN A 121 1.62 -12.68 11.48
C ASN A 121 0.93 -11.32 11.62
N ASP A 122 1.19 -10.59 12.70
CA ASP A 122 0.73 -9.21 12.88
C ASP A 122 1.77 -8.21 12.33
N TRP A 123 1.34 -7.01 11.94
CA TRP A 123 2.21 -5.93 11.49
C TRP A 123 3.32 -5.65 12.49
N SER A 124 4.58 -5.77 12.05
CA SER A 124 5.72 -5.73 12.96
C SER A 124 6.10 -4.33 13.45
N GLY A 125 5.65 -3.28 12.76
CA GLY A 125 6.10 -1.89 12.97
C GLY A 125 7.54 -1.60 12.52
N LYS A 126 8.24 -2.55 11.89
CA LYS A 126 9.65 -2.40 11.45
C LYS A 126 9.80 -1.87 10.03
N VAL A 127 8.71 -1.77 9.29
CA VAL A 127 8.65 -1.33 7.89
C VAL A 127 7.69 -0.14 7.83
N ASP A 128 7.99 0.87 7.00
CA ASP A 128 7.10 2.03 6.84
C ASP A 128 6.00 1.75 5.81
N VAL A 129 6.34 1.03 4.73
CA VAL A 129 5.41 0.70 3.64
C VAL A 129 5.61 -0.74 3.18
N PHE A 130 4.53 -1.51 3.15
CA PHE A 130 4.46 -2.79 2.45
C PHE A 130 3.69 -2.61 1.14
N VAL A 131 4.23 -3.13 0.04
CA VAL A 131 3.60 -3.11 -1.29
C VAL A 131 3.36 -4.53 -1.79
N GLN A 132 2.13 -4.83 -2.21
CA GLN A 132 1.79 -6.08 -2.90
C GLN A 132 1.45 -5.75 -4.36
N THR A 133 2.10 -6.40 -5.32
CA THR A 133 2.08 -6.00 -6.74
C THR A 133 1.02 -6.71 -7.61
N GLY A 134 -0.09 -7.17 -7.03
CA GLY A 134 -1.20 -7.83 -7.73
C GLY A 134 -1.09 -9.34 -7.78
N ASP A 135 -2.13 -10.01 -8.28
CA ASP A 135 -2.22 -11.47 -8.36
C ASP A 135 -2.08 -12.14 -6.98
N ILE A 136 -2.90 -11.69 -6.03
CA ILE A 136 -3.06 -12.36 -4.74
C ILE A 136 -3.92 -13.62 -4.92
N ILE A 137 -4.88 -13.57 -5.86
CA ILE A 137 -5.88 -14.64 -6.10
C ILE A 137 -5.42 -15.67 -7.15
N ASP A 138 -6.17 -16.77 -7.22
CA ASP A 138 -6.03 -17.92 -8.13
C ASP A 138 -4.82 -18.82 -7.88
N ARG A 139 -4.79 -19.98 -8.55
CA ARG A 139 -3.79 -21.06 -8.44
C ARG A 139 -3.73 -21.79 -7.09
N GLY A 140 -3.94 -21.09 -5.98
CA GLY A 140 -4.08 -21.67 -4.64
C GLY A 140 -5.52 -21.60 -4.10
N ASP A 141 -5.71 -22.10 -2.88
CA ASP A 141 -7.01 -22.25 -2.21
C ASP A 141 -7.24 -21.24 -1.06
N ASP A 142 -6.30 -20.31 -0.84
CA ASP A 142 -6.28 -19.48 0.38
C ASP A 142 -6.77 -18.03 0.17
N THR A 143 -7.55 -17.76 -0.87
CA THR A 143 -7.98 -16.39 -1.22
C THR A 143 -8.68 -15.67 -0.05
N ILE A 144 -9.62 -16.35 0.61
CA ILE A 144 -10.40 -15.73 1.69
C ILE A 144 -9.47 -15.34 2.85
N GLU A 145 -8.55 -16.23 3.21
CA GLU A 145 -7.59 -16.01 4.29
C GLU A 145 -6.63 -14.86 3.95
N LEU A 146 -6.04 -14.89 2.75
CA LEU A 146 -5.13 -13.86 2.27
C LEU A 146 -5.76 -12.46 2.27
N PHE A 147 -6.95 -12.30 1.70
CA PHE A 147 -7.56 -10.97 1.63
C PHE A 147 -8.02 -10.48 3.00
N ASN A 148 -8.54 -11.34 3.89
CA ASN A 148 -8.83 -10.92 5.26
C ASN A 148 -7.56 -10.46 5.98
N TRP A 149 -6.47 -11.23 5.85
CA TRP A 149 -5.18 -10.88 6.46
C TRP A 149 -4.61 -9.57 5.91
N MET A 150 -4.74 -9.32 4.61
CA MET A 150 -4.33 -8.05 4.00
C MET A 150 -5.13 -6.85 4.55
N GLU A 151 -6.43 -7.02 4.84
CA GLU A 151 -7.23 -5.98 5.49
C GLU A 151 -6.82 -5.77 6.96
N ASP A 152 -6.59 -6.85 7.72
CA ASP A 152 -6.08 -6.76 9.10
C ASP A 152 -4.73 -6.03 9.15
N LEU A 153 -3.79 -6.39 8.26
CA LEU A 153 -2.50 -5.71 8.15
C LEU A 153 -2.64 -4.24 7.79
N ARG A 154 -3.62 -3.87 6.96
CA ARG A 154 -3.87 -2.47 6.60
C ARG A 154 -4.34 -1.66 7.81
N GLU A 155 -5.23 -2.21 8.63
CA GLU A 155 -5.67 -1.57 9.88
C GLU A 155 -4.51 -1.43 10.88
N GLN A 156 -3.74 -2.50 11.10
CA GLN A 156 -2.63 -2.52 12.04
C GLN A 156 -1.49 -1.57 11.62
N ALA A 157 -1.15 -1.55 10.33
CA ALA A 157 -0.14 -0.64 9.78
C ALA A 157 -0.57 0.82 10.00
N LEU A 158 -1.81 1.16 9.64
CA LEU A 158 -2.33 2.53 9.78
C LEU A 158 -2.27 3.03 11.24
N ALA A 159 -2.54 2.15 12.21
CA ALA A 159 -2.51 2.49 13.64
C ALA A 159 -1.13 3.00 14.12
N VAL A 160 -0.05 2.68 13.40
CA VAL A 160 1.32 3.10 13.69
C VAL A 160 1.95 3.94 12.57
N ASN A 161 1.13 4.54 11.69
CA ASN A 161 1.53 5.30 10.50
C ASN A 161 2.29 4.49 9.42
N GLY A 162 2.19 3.17 9.46
CA GLY A 162 2.58 2.29 8.36
C GLY A 162 1.54 2.29 7.25
N ILE A 163 1.91 1.75 6.08
CA ILE A 163 1.06 1.71 4.89
C ILE A 163 1.12 0.33 4.25
N VAL A 164 -0.06 -0.24 3.95
CA VAL A 164 -0.21 -1.37 3.02
C VAL A 164 -0.74 -0.84 1.69
N LEU A 165 0.07 -0.91 0.65
CA LEU A 165 -0.24 -0.44 -0.71
C LEU A 165 -0.44 -1.65 -1.62
N SER A 166 -1.68 -1.93 -1.99
CA SER A 166 -2.02 -3.08 -2.83
C SER A 166 -2.34 -2.67 -4.26
N ILE A 167 -1.75 -3.39 -5.21
CA ILE A 167 -1.97 -3.23 -6.65
C ILE A 167 -2.92 -4.31 -7.13
N LEU A 168 -3.82 -4.00 -8.07
CA LEU A 168 -4.63 -5.00 -8.76
C LEU A 168 -3.81 -5.65 -9.87
N GLY A 169 -3.77 -6.98 -9.87
CA GLY A 169 -3.18 -7.77 -10.94
C GLY A 169 -4.20 -8.19 -11.99
N ASN A 170 -3.75 -8.93 -12.99
CA ASN A 170 -4.67 -9.39 -14.03
C ASN A 170 -5.63 -10.45 -13.49
N HIS A 171 -5.25 -11.23 -12.48
CA HIS A 171 -6.10 -12.27 -11.91
C HIS A 171 -7.31 -11.70 -11.15
N GLU A 172 -7.17 -10.56 -10.46
CA GLU A 172 -8.32 -9.87 -9.86
C GLU A 172 -9.32 -9.42 -10.94
N TYR A 173 -8.84 -8.83 -12.04
CA TYR A 173 -9.70 -8.45 -13.17
C TYR A 173 -10.31 -9.65 -13.89
N MET A 174 -9.54 -10.73 -14.09
CA MET A 174 -10.05 -11.98 -14.69
C MET A 174 -11.21 -12.54 -13.86
N ASN A 175 -11.07 -12.59 -12.54
CA ASN A 175 -12.13 -13.06 -11.64
C ASN A 175 -13.39 -12.18 -11.74
N ALA A 176 -13.24 -10.84 -11.75
CA ALA A 176 -14.34 -9.89 -11.91
C ALA A 176 -15.02 -9.96 -13.30
N ILE A 177 -14.27 -10.32 -14.36
CA ILE A 177 -14.79 -10.56 -15.71
C ILE A 177 -15.59 -11.88 -15.78
N GLY A 178 -15.32 -12.83 -14.88
CA GLY A 178 -15.82 -14.20 -14.94
C GLY A 178 -14.92 -15.14 -15.75
N ASP A 179 -13.64 -14.80 -15.89
CA ASP A 179 -12.60 -15.67 -16.46
C ASP A 179 -11.87 -16.42 -15.35
N TRP A 180 -12.31 -17.64 -15.10
CA TRP A 180 -11.89 -18.51 -14.01
C TRP A 180 -11.03 -19.68 -14.49
N ARG A 181 -10.33 -19.53 -15.63
CA ARG A 181 -9.44 -20.55 -16.17
C ARG A 181 -8.35 -21.01 -15.19
N TYR A 182 -8.02 -20.20 -14.19
CA TYR A 182 -6.99 -20.47 -13.18
C TYR A 182 -7.54 -20.69 -11.77
N VAL A 183 -8.87 -20.71 -11.62
CA VAL A 183 -9.54 -20.97 -10.33
C VAL A 183 -9.65 -22.48 -10.13
N LEU A 184 -9.10 -22.99 -9.03
CA LEU A 184 -9.20 -24.41 -8.68
C LEU A 184 -10.63 -24.80 -8.28
N GLU A 185 -11.02 -26.05 -8.52
CA GLU A 185 -12.31 -26.57 -8.06
C GLU A 185 -12.38 -26.70 -6.52
N SER A 186 -11.24 -26.91 -5.86
CA SER A 186 -11.12 -26.83 -4.41
C SER A 186 -11.40 -25.41 -3.93
N GLU A 187 -10.74 -24.43 -4.55
CA GLU A 187 -10.92 -23.01 -4.23
C GLU A 187 -12.36 -22.51 -4.41
N LYS A 188 -13.10 -22.99 -5.41
CA LYS A 188 -14.53 -22.63 -5.53
C LYS A 188 -15.35 -23.06 -4.30
N LYS A 189 -14.97 -24.16 -3.65
CA LYS A 189 -15.67 -24.71 -2.49
C LYS A 189 -15.36 -23.96 -1.20
N THR A 190 -14.24 -23.23 -1.12
CA THR A 190 -13.86 -22.48 0.09
C THR A 190 -14.84 -21.34 0.40
N PHE A 191 -15.55 -20.83 -0.61
CA PHE A 191 -16.58 -19.79 -0.48
C PHE A 191 -17.92 -20.34 0.03
N GLU A 192 -18.18 -21.64 -0.10
CA GLU A 192 -19.46 -22.25 0.27
C GLU A 192 -19.44 -22.73 1.74
N PRO A 193 -20.54 -22.55 2.50
CA PRO A 193 -21.83 -22.00 2.11
C PRO A 193 -21.98 -20.49 2.38
N ARG A 194 -20.90 -19.77 2.72
CA ARG A 194 -20.93 -18.37 3.16
C ARG A 194 -21.60 -17.48 2.11
N GLU A 195 -21.16 -17.59 0.87
CA GLU A 195 -21.74 -16.97 -0.32
C GLU A 195 -21.21 -17.68 -1.57
N SER A 196 -21.73 -17.34 -2.76
CA SER A 196 -21.09 -17.84 -3.99
C SER A 196 -19.81 -17.05 -4.28
N ARG A 197 -18.74 -17.72 -4.74
CA ARG A 197 -17.53 -17.03 -5.23
C ARG A 197 -17.85 -15.97 -6.27
N LEU A 198 -18.81 -16.25 -7.17
CA LEU A 198 -19.24 -15.29 -8.20
C LEU A 198 -19.74 -13.99 -7.56
N GLN A 199 -20.56 -14.08 -6.52
CA GLN A 199 -20.99 -12.92 -5.77
C GLN A 199 -19.80 -12.21 -5.12
N ALA A 200 -18.94 -12.92 -4.40
CA ALA A 200 -17.78 -12.35 -3.71
C ALA A 200 -16.91 -11.47 -4.63
N VAL A 201 -16.56 -11.99 -5.82
CA VAL A 201 -15.64 -11.35 -6.77
C VAL A 201 -16.29 -10.35 -7.73
N THR A 202 -17.63 -10.22 -7.73
CA THR A 202 -18.34 -9.27 -8.62
C THR A 202 -19.16 -8.22 -7.90
N THR A 203 -19.83 -8.54 -6.80
CA THR A 203 -20.73 -7.60 -6.10
C THR A 203 -20.66 -7.72 -4.58
N GLY A 204 -19.81 -8.59 -4.05
CA GLY A 204 -19.65 -8.87 -2.63
C GLY A 204 -18.38 -8.23 -2.06
N TRP A 205 -17.99 -8.70 -0.88
CA TRP A 205 -16.94 -8.07 -0.07
C TRP A 205 -15.58 -7.97 -0.78
N LEU A 206 -15.22 -8.94 -1.63
CA LEU A 206 -13.93 -8.90 -2.30
C LEU A 206 -13.92 -7.87 -3.44
N ALA A 207 -15.03 -7.77 -4.19
CA ALA A 207 -15.21 -6.71 -5.17
C ALA A 207 -15.25 -5.32 -4.54
N ASP A 208 -15.82 -5.20 -3.34
CA ASP A 208 -15.82 -3.96 -2.56
C ASP A 208 -14.40 -3.59 -2.11
N ALA A 209 -13.67 -4.55 -1.53
CA ALA A 209 -12.27 -4.36 -1.11
C ALA A 209 -11.37 -3.93 -2.28
N TRP A 210 -11.47 -4.58 -3.45
CA TRP A 210 -10.72 -4.19 -4.65
C TRP A 210 -11.04 -2.77 -5.11
N ALA A 211 -12.30 -2.34 -5.00
CA ALA A 211 -12.70 -1.01 -5.45
C ALA A 211 -12.27 0.11 -4.48
N GLU A 212 -12.16 -0.20 -3.19
CA GLU A 212 -11.92 0.79 -2.13
C GLU A 212 -10.44 0.87 -1.74
N ASN A 213 -9.74 -0.27 -1.68
CA ASN A 213 -8.43 -0.38 -1.02
C ASN A 213 -7.27 -0.71 -1.97
N TYR A 214 -7.56 -0.93 -3.26
CA TYR A 214 -6.55 -1.31 -4.26
C TYR A 214 -6.47 -0.28 -5.38
N THR A 215 -5.29 -0.20 -6.00
CA THR A 215 -5.04 0.67 -7.17
C THR A 215 -4.51 -0.12 -8.34
N THR A 216 -4.69 0.34 -9.58
CA THR A 216 -4.17 -0.38 -10.77
C THR A 216 -2.70 -0.06 -11.03
N ALA A 217 -2.25 1.14 -10.67
CA ALA A 217 -0.86 1.51 -10.62
C ALA A 217 -0.63 2.46 -9.43
N ALA A 218 0.58 2.50 -8.92
CA ALA A 218 0.93 3.41 -7.83
C ALA A 218 2.21 4.19 -8.09
N ARG A 219 2.22 5.42 -7.58
CA ARG A 219 3.42 6.22 -7.40
C ARG A 219 3.69 6.33 -5.91
N LEU A 220 4.83 5.86 -5.45
CA LEU A 220 5.23 5.94 -4.06
C LEU A 220 6.39 6.91 -3.90
N PRO A 221 6.12 8.16 -3.50
CA PRO A 221 7.16 9.07 -3.03
C PRO A 221 8.06 8.46 -1.95
N LEU A 222 9.37 8.70 -2.04
CA LEU A 222 10.33 8.28 -1.01
C LEU A 222 10.39 9.27 0.16
N HIS A 223 9.90 10.50 -0.05
CA HIS A 223 9.86 11.55 0.97
C HIS A 223 8.51 12.29 0.96
N GLY A 224 8.01 12.66 2.15
CA GLY A 224 6.67 13.26 2.31
C GLY A 224 6.47 14.62 1.62
N LEU A 225 7.55 15.32 1.25
CA LEU A 225 7.49 16.58 0.49
C LEU A 225 6.88 16.42 -0.90
N LEU A 226 6.99 15.24 -1.49
CA LEU A 226 6.42 14.93 -2.80
C LEU A 226 4.96 14.48 -2.70
N GLY A 227 4.43 14.35 -1.47
CA GLY A 227 3.07 13.96 -1.16
C GLY A 227 2.93 12.53 -0.62
N PRO A 228 1.71 12.13 -0.21
CA PRO A 228 1.40 10.74 0.13
C PRO A 228 1.49 9.79 -1.10
N PRO A 229 1.41 8.46 -0.91
CA PRO A 229 1.24 7.53 -2.01
C PRO A 229 0.14 7.97 -2.98
N ASN A 230 0.38 7.75 -4.27
CA ASN A 230 -0.48 8.14 -5.39
C ASN A 230 -0.66 9.65 -5.60
N THR A 231 0.22 10.48 -5.04
CA THR A 231 0.32 11.88 -5.48
C THR A 231 0.78 11.93 -6.93
N ASP A 232 -0.02 12.60 -7.75
CA ASP A 232 0.19 12.68 -9.19
C ASP A 232 1.51 13.34 -9.57
N TYR A 233 2.06 12.89 -10.71
CA TYR A 233 3.13 13.54 -11.43
C TYR A 233 2.71 13.81 -12.89
N PRO A 234 2.90 15.05 -13.40
CA PRO A 234 3.23 16.24 -12.61
C PRO A 234 2.14 16.52 -11.56
N ALA A 235 2.54 17.08 -10.43
CA ALA A 235 1.59 17.41 -9.37
C ALA A 235 0.61 18.49 -9.86
N PRO A 236 -0.67 18.47 -9.42
CA PRO A 236 -1.65 19.45 -9.84
C PRO A 236 -1.18 20.88 -9.57
N GLU A 237 -1.48 21.80 -10.49
CA GLU A 237 -1.15 23.21 -10.33
C GLU A 237 -1.74 23.77 -9.02
N GLY A 238 -0.93 24.53 -8.29
CA GLY A 238 -1.31 25.09 -6.99
C GLY A 238 -1.34 24.09 -5.83
N SER A 239 -1.01 22.80 -6.05
CA SER A 239 -0.90 21.83 -4.96
C SER A 239 0.28 22.15 -4.03
N ALA A 240 0.15 21.77 -2.75
CA ALA A 240 1.22 21.94 -1.75
C ALA A 240 2.53 21.21 -2.11
N PHE A 241 2.45 20.20 -2.99
CA PHE A 241 3.57 19.37 -3.41
C PHE A 241 4.18 19.81 -4.75
N ALA A 242 3.59 20.80 -5.45
CA ALA A 242 4.02 21.22 -6.78
C ALA A 242 5.49 21.65 -6.81
N ARG A 243 5.94 22.40 -5.80
CA ARG A 243 7.32 22.89 -5.74
C ARG A 243 8.34 21.76 -5.60
N ALA A 244 8.11 20.82 -4.68
CA ALA A 244 9.00 19.67 -4.50
C ALA A 244 8.99 18.74 -5.72
N ASN A 245 7.82 18.55 -6.35
CA ASN A 245 7.68 17.76 -7.58
C ASN A 245 8.30 18.45 -8.81
N ALA A 246 8.62 19.74 -8.76
CA ALA A 246 9.38 20.45 -9.79
C ALA A 246 10.88 20.62 -9.43
N GLY A 247 11.28 20.20 -8.23
CA GLY A 247 12.62 20.38 -7.69
C GLY A 247 13.54 19.17 -7.86
N PRO A 248 14.69 19.16 -7.16
CA PRO A 248 15.65 18.05 -7.21
C PRO A 248 15.07 16.71 -6.75
N LEU A 249 14.04 16.73 -5.90
CA LEU A 249 13.34 15.52 -5.43
C LEU A 249 12.26 15.00 -6.39
N SER A 250 11.97 15.68 -7.50
CA SER A 250 10.83 15.36 -8.39
C SER A 250 10.63 13.87 -8.71
N HIS A 251 11.72 13.15 -8.92
CA HIS A 251 11.75 11.72 -9.28
C HIS A 251 12.14 10.80 -8.11
N ALA A 252 12.27 11.30 -6.88
CA ALA A 252 12.51 10.46 -5.69
C ALA A 252 11.22 9.72 -5.29
N ALA A 253 10.75 8.87 -6.21
CA ALA A 253 9.55 8.06 -6.10
C ALA A 253 9.74 6.77 -6.92
N PHE A 254 9.04 5.71 -6.54
CA PHE A 254 8.98 4.46 -7.28
C PHE A 254 7.60 4.31 -7.93
N SER A 255 7.53 3.73 -9.12
CA SER A 255 6.27 3.24 -9.70
C SER A 255 6.09 1.77 -9.37
N PHE A 256 4.86 1.39 -9.03
CA PHE A 256 4.45 0.00 -8.85
C PHE A 256 3.26 -0.29 -9.77
N VAL A 257 3.33 -1.40 -10.48
CA VAL A 257 2.28 -1.86 -11.40
C VAL A 257 2.38 -3.37 -11.50
N HIS A 258 1.29 -4.08 -11.76
CA HIS A 258 1.36 -5.54 -11.84
C HIS A 258 2.15 -6.05 -13.04
N GLY A 259 1.72 -5.74 -14.27
CA GLY A 259 2.41 -6.16 -15.50
C GLY A 259 3.60 -5.25 -15.84
N GLY A 260 3.30 -4.00 -16.18
CA GLY A 260 4.34 -3.05 -16.58
C GLY A 260 3.80 -1.81 -17.29
N LEU A 261 4.55 -0.70 -17.24
CA LEU A 261 4.17 0.53 -17.93
C LEU A 261 4.76 0.55 -19.34
N ALA A 262 4.01 0.13 -20.36
CA ALA A 262 4.51 0.12 -21.73
C ALA A 262 4.87 1.54 -22.20
N PRO A 263 6.01 1.76 -22.89
CA PRO A 263 6.38 3.09 -23.40
C PRO A 263 5.33 3.73 -24.31
N THR A 264 4.57 2.89 -25.02
CA THR A 264 3.51 3.29 -25.95
C THR A 264 2.14 3.45 -25.28
N TYR A 265 2.02 3.22 -23.97
CA TYR A 265 0.76 3.38 -23.26
C TYR A 265 0.41 4.87 -23.13
N PRO A 266 -0.79 5.30 -23.57
CA PRO A 266 -1.07 6.73 -23.73
C PRO A 266 -1.40 7.42 -22.40
N ASN A 267 -1.89 6.69 -21.40
CA ASN A 267 -2.36 7.24 -20.13
C ASN A 267 -1.28 7.19 -19.03
N LEU A 268 -0.01 7.40 -19.38
CA LEU A 268 1.08 7.50 -18.40
C LEU A 268 1.09 8.84 -17.66
N GLN A 269 0.26 9.82 -18.01
CA GLN A 269 0.17 11.10 -17.31
C GLN A 269 -1.27 11.62 -17.22
N PRO A 270 -1.64 12.32 -16.12
CA PRO A 270 -0.88 12.37 -14.87
C PRO A 270 -0.77 10.98 -14.21
N PHE A 271 0.41 10.63 -13.69
CA PHE A 271 0.66 9.33 -13.07
C PHE A 271 0.56 9.41 -11.55
N PRO A 272 -0.19 8.52 -10.87
CA PRO A 272 -0.86 7.33 -11.41
C PRO A 272 -2.35 7.53 -11.73
N SER A 273 -2.94 8.71 -11.47
CA SER A 273 -4.40 8.87 -11.50
C SER A 273 -5.03 8.59 -12.87
N ALA A 274 -4.34 8.88 -13.99
CA ALA A 274 -4.86 8.57 -15.32
C ALA A 274 -5.12 7.06 -15.52
N ILE A 275 -4.26 6.20 -14.96
CA ILE A 275 -4.41 4.74 -15.00
C ILE A 275 -5.48 4.31 -13.99
N ASN A 276 -5.40 4.81 -12.77
CA ASN A 276 -6.32 4.41 -11.70
C ASN A 276 -7.77 4.78 -12.01
N ASN A 277 -8.01 5.94 -12.63
CA ASN A 277 -9.36 6.35 -13.06
C ASN A 277 -9.95 5.38 -14.10
N LEU A 278 -9.14 4.89 -15.04
CA LEU A 278 -9.57 3.87 -16.00
C LEU A 278 -9.86 2.53 -15.30
N GLY A 279 -9.00 2.12 -14.36
CA GLY A 279 -9.19 0.91 -13.58
C GLY A 279 -10.46 0.93 -12.75
N SER A 280 -10.66 1.99 -11.96
CA SER A 280 -11.88 2.19 -11.17
C SER A 280 -13.13 2.24 -12.05
N SER A 281 -13.06 2.87 -13.22
CA SER A 281 -14.19 2.91 -14.17
C SER A 281 -14.52 1.53 -14.73
N LEU A 282 -13.52 0.76 -15.15
CA LEU A 282 -13.70 -0.59 -15.65
C LEU A 282 -14.24 -1.54 -14.56
N LEU A 283 -13.66 -1.50 -13.36
CA LEU A 283 -14.12 -2.31 -12.23
C LEU A 283 -15.57 -1.98 -11.86
N HIS A 284 -15.95 -0.70 -11.83
CA HIS A 284 -17.33 -0.29 -11.62
C HIS A 284 -18.28 -0.87 -12.70
N ARG A 285 -17.89 -0.85 -13.99
CA ARG A 285 -18.71 -1.47 -15.05
C ARG A 285 -18.85 -2.99 -14.89
N LEU A 286 -17.81 -3.67 -14.46
CA LEU A 286 -17.83 -5.11 -14.19
C LEU A 286 -18.83 -5.42 -13.06
N ARG A 287 -18.78 -4.65 -11.97
CA ARG A 287 -19.70 -4.79 -10.83
C ARG A 287 -21.16 -4.51 -11.20
N GLU A 288 -21.40 -3.51 -12.05
CA GLU A 288 -22.76 -3.13 -12.51
C GLU A 288 -23.33 -3.98 -13.66
N ARG A 289 -22.56 -4.94 -14.20
CA ARG A 289 -23.01 -5.80 -15.30
C ARG A 289 -24.22 -6.65 -14.88
N LYS A 290 -25.34 -6.51 -15.59
CA LYS A 290 -26.58 -7.26 -15.33
C LYS A 290 -27.07 -8.01 -16.59
N PRO A 291 -27.31 -9.34 -16.50
CA PRO A 291 -26.92 -10.23 -15.40
C PRO A 291 -25.40 -10.39 -15.32
N GLN A 292 -24.88 -10.77 -14.15
CA GLN A 292 -23.49 -11.22 -14.04
C GLN A 292 -23.32 -12.52 -14.86
N PRO A 293 -22.25 -12.62 -15.68
CA PRO A 293 -22.08 -13.74 -16.60
C PRO A 293 -21.75 -15.02 -15.84
N GLN A 294 -22.13 -16.17 -16.41
CA GLN A 294 -21.65 -17.46 -15.91
C GLN A 294 -20.13 -17.57 -16.13
N PRO A 295 -19.37 -18.06 -15.15
CA PRO A 295 -17.91 -18.14 -15.28
C PRO A 295 -17.45 -19.08 -16.38
N HIS A 296 -16.34 -18.70 -17.02
CA HIS A 296 -15.58 -19.50 -17.97
C HIS A 296 -14.36 -20.12 -17.28
N PRO A 297 -14.04 -21.42 -17.46
CA PRO A 297 -14.86 -22.50 -18.02
C PRO A 297 -15.89 -23.03 -16.99
N PRO A 298 -16.93 -23.78 -17.42
CA PRO A 298 -17.15 -24.31 -18.76
C PRO A 298 -17.92 -23.39 -19.71
N SER A 299 -18.43 -22.25 -19.24
CA SER A 299 -19.16 -21.29 -20.09
C SER A 299 -18.23 -20.65 -21.12
N SER A 300 -18.79 -20.03 -22.17
CA SER A 300 -18.01 -19.19 -23.09
C SER A 300 -17.39 -18.00 -22.35
N TYR A 301 -16.20 -17.58 -22.79
CA TYR A 301 -15.52 -16.41 -22.24
C TYR A 301 -16.44 -15.16 -22.26
N PRO A 302 -16.74 -14.54 -21.10
CA PRO A 302 -17.73 -13.46 -21.02
C PRO A 302 -17.33 -12.16 -21.71
N GLY A 303 -16.01 -11.93 -21.86
CA GLY A 303 -15.45 -10.68 -22.35
C GLY A 303 -15.73 -9.46 -21.46
N LEU A 304 -15.18 -8.31 -21.86
CA LEU A 304 -15.44 -7.04 -21.19
C LEU A 304 -16.92 -6.62 -21.33
N PRO A 305 -17.48 -5.86 -20.37
CA PRO A 305 -18.87 -5.42 -20.41
C PRO A 305 -19.25 -4.62 -21.67
N ALA A 306 -20.54 -4.61 -22.00
CA ALA A 306 -21.04 -3.72 -23.04
C ALA A 306 -20.80 -2.25 -22.65
N GLY A 307 -20.36 -1.43 -23.61
CA GLY A 307 -20.05 -0.02 -23.37
C GLY A 307 -18.65 0.23 -22.78
N THR A 308 -17.80 -0.79 -22.68
CA THR A 308 -16.38 -0.62 -22.39
C THR A 308 -15.72 0.30 -23.42
N THR A 309 -15.00 1.31 -22.95
CA THR A 309 -14.30 2.27 -23.82
C THR A 309 -13.04 1.65 -24.45
N ARG A 310 -12.45 2.33 -25.43
CA ARG A 310 -11.19 1.85 -26.03
C ARG A 310 -10.05 1.91 -25.03
N GLU A 311 -10.05 2.92 -24.18
CA GLU A 311 -9.06 3.16 -23.13
C GLU A 311 -9.15 2.09 -22.03
N GLU A 312 -10.37 1.75 -21.58
CA GLU A 312 -10.62 0.65 -20.64
C GLU A 312 -10.23 -0.71 -21.25
N ALA A 313 -10.57 -0.95 -22.53
CA ALA A 313 -10.18 -2.18 -23.21
C ALA A 313 -8.65 -2.29 -23.36
N ARG A 314 -7.96 -1.17 -23.57
CA ARG A 314 -6.49 -1.13 -23.67
C ARG A 314 -5.82 -1.26 -22.30
N LEU A 315 -6.42 -0.76 -21.22
CA LEU A 315 -5.96 -1.01 -19.84
C LEU A 315 -5.83 -2.52 -19.56
N TYR A 316 -6.84 -3.29 -19.97
CA TYR A 316 -6.84 -4.76 -19.86
C TYR A 316 -6.14 -5.47 -21.04
N GLY A 317 -5.68 -4.73 -22.05
CA GLY A 317 -5.01 -5.27 -23.22
C GLY A 317 -3.56 -5.70 -22.92
N GLY A 318 -2.94 -6.43 -23.84
CA GLY A 318 -1.57 -6.95 -23.67
C GLY A 318 -0.47 -5.87 -23.60
N ASP A 319 -0.73 -4.65 -24.08
CA ASP A 319 0.15 -3.50 -23.88
C ASP A 319 -0.29 -2.60 -22.70
N GLY A 320 -1.31 -3.04 -21.96
CA GLY A 320 -1.84 -2.36 -20.79
C GLY A 320 -1.08 -2.70 -19.50
N PRO A 321 -1.27 -1.90 -18.44
CA PRO A 321 -0.59 -2.04 -17.14
C PRO A 321 -0.71 -3.42 -16.50
N LEU A 322 -1.80 -4.14 -16.76
CA LEU A 322 -2.09 -5.43 -16.14
C LEU A 322 -1.36 -6.62 -16.79
N TRP A 323 -0.94 -6.50 -18.06
CA TRP A 323 -0.45 -7.66 -18.84
C TRP A 323 0.89 -7.42 -19.53
N TYR A 324 1.39 -6.19 -19.55
CA TYR A 324 2.57 -5.86 -20.35
C TYR A 324 3.84 -6.54 -19.83
N ARG A 325 4.40 -7.46 -20.61
CA ARG A 325 5.63 -8.22 -20.29
C ARG A 325 6.91 -7.67 -20.92
N GLY A 326 6.83 -6.60 -21.69
CA GLY A 326 7.96 -6.15 -22.51
C GLY A 326 9.21 -5.77 -21.69
N TRP A 327 9.05 -5.38 -20.42
CA TRP A 327 10.16 -5.11 -19.52
C TRP A 327 10.92 -6.36 -19.05
N ALA A 328 10.30 -7.55 -19.15
CA ALA A 328 10.91 -8.84 -18.86
C ALA A 328 11.43 -9.51 -20.14
N ASP A 329 10.64 -9.48 -21.22
CA ASP A 329 10.88 -10.31 -22.40
C ASP A 329 11.76 -9.65 -23.48
N GLU A 330 11.85 -8.32 -23.51
CA GLU A 330 12.58 -7.60 -24.57
C GLU A 330 14.11 -7.58 -24.34
N ASP A 331 14.90 -7.37 -25.40
CA ASP A 331 16.36 -7.20 -25.30
C ASP A 331 16.76 -5.96 -24.46
N ASP A 332 17.76 -6.13 -23.58
CA ASP A 332 18.26 -5.08 -22.67
C ASP A 332 18.60 -3.78 -23.40
N ARG A 333 19.28 -3.82 -24.55
CA ARG A 333 19.71 -2.60 -25.24
C ARG A 333 18.51 -1.83 -25.80
N LYS A 334 17.45 -2.52 -26.20
CA LYS A 334 16.23 -1.87 -26.69
C LYS A 334 15.44 -1.30 -25.52
N MET A 335 15.20 -2.09 -24.48
CA MET A 335 14.41 -1.63 -23.33
C MET A 335 15.11 -0.52 -22.55
N CYS A 336 16.44 -0.59 -22.32
CA CYS A 336 17.18 0.43 -21.57
C CYS A 336 17.20 1.79 -22.27
N ARG A 337 16.95 1.85 -23.59
CA ARG A 337 16.81 3.11 -24.32
C ARG A 337 15.44 3.76 -24.14
N MET A 338 14.43 3.00 -23.74
CA MET A 338 13.04 3.47 -23.61
C MET A 338 12.64 3.73 -22.16
N VAL A 339 13.34 3.15 -21.18
CA VAL A 339 12.97 3.26 -19.76
C VAL A 339 12.96 4.71 -19.26
N ASP A 340 13.93 5.52 -19.68
CA ASP A 340 14.06 6.91 -19.22
C ASP A 340 12.87 7.78 -19.62
N GLU A 341 12.27 7.52 -20.79
CA GLU A 341 11.06 8.23 -21.23
C GLU A 341 9.86 7.92 -20.32
N VAL A 342 9.74 6.68 -19.86
CA VAL A 342 8.64 6.25 -18.98
C VAL A 342 8.85 6.79 -17.57
N LEU A 343 10.08 6.73 -17.06
CA LEU A 343 10.44 7.28 -15.75
C LEU A 343 10.21 8.80 -15.68
N GLU A 344 10.57 9.53 -16.74
CA GLU A 344 10.31 10.97 -16.86
C GLU A 344 8.81 11.28 -16.88
N LYS A 345 8.02 10.53 -17.66
CA LYS A 345 6.57 10.72 -17.71
C LYS A 345 5.92 10.47 -16.35
N THR A 346 6.40 9.48 -15.61
CA THR A 346 5.81 9.05 -14.35
C THR A 346 6.36 9.78 -13.13
N GLY A 347 7.46 10.55 -13.28
CA GLY A 347 8.14 11.21 -12.17
C GLY A 347 8.67 10.21 -11.16
N THR A 348 9.27 9.13 -11.64
CA THR A 348 9.81 8.05 -10.81
C THR A 348 11.25 7.73 -11.17
N ARG A 349 12.01 7.20 -10.22
CA ARG A 349 13.41 6.76 -10.43
C ARG A 349 13.49 5.32 -10.87
N ARG A 350 12.56 4.49 -10.40
CA ARG A 350 12.51 3.06 -10.68
C ARG A 350 11.06 2.63 -10.87
N MET A 351 10.91 1.59 -11.66
CA MET A 351 9.66 0.92 -11.92
C MET A 351 9.74 -0.52 -11.42
N VAL A 352 8.74 -0.92 -10.63
CA VAL A 352 8.64 -2.22 -9.99
C VAL A 352 7.39 -2.94 -10.49
N MET A 353 7.53 -4.21 -10.85
CA MET A 353 6.42 -5.02 -11.36
C MET A 353 6.50 -6.50 -10.99
N GLY A 354 5.35 -7.18 -11.04
CA GLY A 354 5.20 -8.63 -10.88
C GLY A 354 4.95 -9.32 -12.23
N HIS A 355 3.94 -10.20 -12.29
CA HIS A 355 3.30 -10.80 -13.48
C HIS A 355 4.14 -11.75 -14.36
N THR A 356 5.43 -11.49 -14.50
CA THR A 356 6.34 -12.23 -15.38
C THR A 356 7.41 -12.93 -14.55
N PRO A 357 7.18 -14.20 -14.17
CA PRO A 357 8.02 -14.89 -13.21
C PRO A 357 9.50 -14.95 -13.63
N GLN A 358 10.36 -14.59 -12.68
CA GLN A 358 11.81 -14.76 -12.70
C GLN A 358 12.16 -15.81 -11.63
N PHE A 359 11.98 -17.09 -11.95
CA PHE A 359 11.92 -18.16 -10.93
C PHE A 359 13.14 -18.28 -10.01
N ASP A 360 14.31 -17.86 -10.46
CA ASP A 360 15.56 -17.97 -9.68
C ASP A 360 15.81 -16.77 -8.76
N SER A 361 15.46 -15.55 -9.19
CA SER A 361 15.85 -14.31 -8.51
C SER A 361 15.06 -13.11 -9.01
N ILE A 362 14.93 -12.06 -8.19
CA ILE A 362 14.42 -10.76 -8.64
C ILE A 362 15.32 -10.22 -9.76
N ALA A 363 14.73 -9.85 -10.89
CA ALA A 363 15.50 -9.30 -12.01
C ALA A 363 15.62 -7.78 -11.90
N ALA A 364 16.85 -7.29 -11.78
CA ALA A 364 17.19 -5.88 -11.88
C ALA A 364 17.79 -5.57 -13.25
N ARG A 365 17.11 -4.73 -14.04
CA ARG A 365 17.53 -4.37 -15.40
C ARG A 365 17.80 -2.87 -15.52
N CYS A 366 18.68 -2.51 -16.45
CA CYS A 366 19.06 -1.13 -16.77
C CYS A 366 19.50 -0.33 -15.55
N ASP A 367 20.55 -0.83 -14.88
CA ASP A 367 21.11 -0.25 -13.66
C ASP A 367 20.06 -0.16 -12.52
N GLY A 368 19.16 -1.15 -12.50
CA GLY A 368 18.07 -1.29 -11.55
C GLY A 368 16.91 -0.32 -11.76
N LYS A 369 16.82 0.39 -12.89
CA LYS A 369 15.65 1.24 -13.21
C LYS A 369 14.37 0.43 -13.38
N VAL A 370 14.50 -0.83 -13.79
CA VAL A 370 13.40 -1.80 -13.92
C VAL A 370 13.66 -2.95 -12.96
N LEU A 371 12.68 -3.25 -12.12
CA LEU A 371 12.74 -4.29 -11.10
C LEU A 371 11.53 -5.22 -11.30
N ILE A 372 11.78 -6.49 -11.63
CA ILE A 372 10.75 -7.52 -11.80
C ILE A 372 10.83 -8.45 -10.60
N ILE A 373 9.81 -8.40 -9.75
CA ILE A 373 9.83 -8.98 -8.40
C ILE A 373 8.94 -10.21 -8.25
N ASP A 374 8.23 -10.61 -9.31
CA ASP A 374 7.59 -11.92 -9.34
C ASP A 374 8.67 -12.98 -9.58
N THR A 375 8.95 -13.77 -8.55
CA THR A 375 9.88 -14.91 -8.61
C THR A 375 9.14 -16.25 -8.57
N GLY A 376 7.83 -16.27 -8.82
CA GLY A 376 7.00 -17.47 -8.74
C GLY A 376 6.90 -18.02 -7.31
N ILE A 377 6.66 -17.14 -6.32
CA ILE A 377 6.74 -17.46 -4.89
C ILE A 377 5.66 -18.46 -4.41
N SER A 378 4.54 -18.56 -5.13
CA SER A 378 3.48 -19.53 -4.83
C SER A 378 3.96 -20.96 -5.06
N HIS A 379 3.50 -21.90 -4.23
CA HIS A 379 3.73 -23.33 -4.41
C HIS A 379 3.24 -23.87 -5.77
N ALA A 380 2.31 -23.16 -6.43
CA ALA A 380 1.87 -23.47 -7.78
C ALA A 380 2.99 -23.36 -8.83
N TYR A 381 4.03 -22.56 -8.54
CA TYR A 381 5.19 -22.37 -9.41
C TYR A 381 6.48 -22.91 -8.78
N GLY A 382 6.69 -22.69 -7.48
CA GLY A 382 7.83 -23.21 -6.73
C GLY A 382 9.16 -22.50 -7.00
N GLY A 383 9.12 -21.22 -7.37
CA GLY A 383 10.31 -20.40 -7.52
C GLY A 383 10.84 -19.85 -6.19
N ALA A 384 11.84 -18.97 -6.25
CA ALA A 384 12.51 -18.44 -5.08
C ALA A 384 11.56 -17.61 -4.20
N LEU A 385 11.49 -17.89 -2.90
CA LEU A 385 10.75 -17.07 -1.94
C LEU A 385 11.51 -15.77 -1.72
N SER A 386 10.96 -14.66 -2.23
CA SER A 386 11.69 -13.40 -2.28
C SER A 386 10.83 -12.18 -1.91
N ALA A 387 11.50 -11.11 -1.49
CA ALA A 387 10.91 -9.80 -1.31
C ALA A 387 11.91 -8.71 -1.75
N LEU A 388 11.41 -7.63 -2.33
CA LEU A 388 12.23 -6.44 -2.63
C LEU A 388 12.29 -5.54 -1.39
N SER A 389 13.50 -5.15 -0.97
CA SER A 389 13.71 -4.15 0.09
C SER A 389 14.28 -2.87 -0.47
N ILE A 390 13.68 -1.74 -0.11
CA ILE A 390 14.13 -0.40 -0.48
C ILE A 390 14.36 0.40 0.80
N GLU A 391 15.59 0.84 1.01
CA GLU A 391 15.98 1.72 2.10
C GLU A 391 16.36 3.09 1.53
N TYR A 392 15.64 4.13 1.94
CA TYR A 392 15.89 5.50 1.51
C TYR A 392 16.29 6.35 2.72
N THR A 393 17.29 7.22 2.55
CA THR A 393 17.73 8.16 3.59
C THR A 393 18.04 9.54 3.02
N LEU A 394 17.77 10.56 3.84
CA LEU A 394 18.26 11.92 3.62
C LEU A 394 19.04 12.33 4.87
N GLU A 395 20.35 12.52 4.70
CA GLU A 395 21.25 12.92 5.77
C GLU A 395 21.65 14.39 5.59
N PRO A 396 21.49 15.26 6.60
CA PRO A 396 21.92 16.64 6.49
C PRO A 396 23.44 16.74 6.53
N VAL A 397 24.00 17.54 5.62
CA VAL A 397 25.45 17.80 5.58
C VAL A 397 25.78 19.04 6.41
N LYS A 398 26.94 19.04 7.10
CA LYS A 398 27.35 20.07 8.07
C LYS A 398 27.34 21.51 7.52
N ASN A 399 27.62 21.68 6.22
CA ASN A 399 27.75 23.00 5.58
C ASN A 399 26.48 23.42 4.79
N GLY A 400 25.34 22.77 5.04
CA GLY A 400 24.12 22.93 4.24
C GLY A 400 23.93 21.78 3.25
N GLY A 401 22.73 21.67 2.67
CA GLY A 401 22.38 20.58 1.76
C GLY A 401 22.12 19.23 2.43
N TRP A 402 21.93 18.20 1.62
CA TRP A 402 21.52 16.86 2.00
C TRP A 402 22.27 15.83 1.18
N LYS A 403 22.64 14.72 1.82
CA LYS A 403 23.09 13.51 1.14
C LYS A 403 21.90 12.57 1.06
N GLU A 404 21.39 12.36 -0.15
CA GLU A 404 20.35 11.37 -0.40
C GLU A 404 21.00 10.04 -0.74
N GLN A 405 20.52 8.97 -0.12
CA GLN A 405 20.93 7.61 -0.45
C GLN A 405 19.72 6.69 -0.57
N GLU A 406 19.79 5.81 -1.55
CA GLU A 406 18.82 4.76 -1.82
C GLU A 406 19.57 3.44 -2.01
N ILE A 407 19.13 2.39 -1.32
CA ILE A 407 19.66 1.04 -1.42
C ILE A 407 18.50 0.11 -1.72
N VAL A 408 18.62 -0.67 -2.80
CA VAL A 408 17.64 -1.64 -3.24
C VAL A 408 18.24 -3.03 -3.14
N LYS A 409 17.55 -3.96 -2.47
CA LYS A 409 17.99 -5.34 -2.25
C LYS A 409 16.90 -6.34 -2.62
N ALA A 410 17.30 -7.51 -3.05
CA ALA A 410 16.46 -8.71 -3.00
C ALA A 410 16.75 -9.45 -1.69
N LEU A 411 15.69 -9.78 -0.97
CA LEU A 411 15.72 -10.63 0.21
C LEU A 411 15.25 -12.02 -0.17
N TYR A 412 15.89 -13.07 0.32
CA TYR A 412 15.53 -14.45 0.00
C TYR A 412 15.39 -15.32 1.26
N ALA A 413 14.38 -16.18 1.29
CA ALA A 413 14.14 -17.01 2.47
C ALA A 413 15.15 -18.15 2.62
N ASP A 414 15.73 -18.56 1.49
CA ASP A 414 16.57 -19.75 1.35
C ASP A 414 17.98 -19.45 0.80
N ASN A 415 18.27 -18.18 0.47
CA ASN A 415 19.55 -17.74 -0.11
C ASN A 415 20.03 -16.44 0.55
N ASP A 416 21.27 -16.04 0.28
CA ASP A 416 21.81 -14.76 0.73
C ASP A 416 21.12 -13.58 0.01
N ASP A 417 20.89 -12.50 0.75
CA ASP A 417 20.37 -11.24 0.20
C ASP A 417 21.32 -10.66 -0.87
N GLU A 418 20.73 -10.05 -1.90
CA GLU A 418 21.47 -9.45 -3.01
C GLU A 418 21.25 -7.94 -3.07
N VAL A 419 22.31 -7.15 -3.23
CA VAL A 419 22.20 -5.70 -3.50
C VAL A 419 21.99 -5.49 -5.00
N LEU A 420 20.78 -5.08 -5.38
CA LEU A 420 20.39 -4.87 -6.78
C LEU A 420 20.81 -3.50 -7.30
N ALA A 421 20.75 -2.48 -6.45
CA ALA A 421 21.17 -1.13 -6.83
C ALA A 421 21.49 -0.25 -5.62
N VAL A 422 22.43 0.66 -5.79
CA VAL A 422 22.76 1.71 -4.82
C VAL A 422 22.83 3.04 -5.56
N SER A 423 22.15 4.06 -5.05
CA SER A 423 22.23 5.42 -5.55
C SER A 423 22.58 6.36 -4.40
N THR A 424 23.46 7.33 -4.67
CA THR A 424 23.83 8.36 -3.71
C THR A 424 24.02 9.67 -4.45
N ARG A 425 23.44 10.75 -3.93
CA ARG A 425 23.59 12.09 -4.49
C ARG A 425 23.65 13.16 -3.41
N ASP A 426 24.42 14.20 -3.69
CA ASP A 426 24.42 15.42 -2.89
C ASP A 426 23.39 16.40 -3.45
N LEU A 427 22.61 17.01 -2.56
CA LEU A 427 21.54 17.96 -2.87
C LEU A 427 21.82 19.28 -2.14
N GLU A 428 21.88 20.39 -2.87
CA GLU A 428 22.04 21.70 -2.26
C GLU A 428 20.79 22.13 -1.49
N THR A 429 19.60 21.84 -2.05
CA THR A 429 18.28 22.08 -1.45
C THR A 429 17.35 20.91 -1.75
N LEU A 430 16.19 20.85 -1.09
CA LEU A 430 15.14 19.87 -1.39
C LEU A 430 14.07 20.43 -2.36
N TRP A 431 14.04 21.75 -2.61
CA TRP A 431 13.07 22.47 -3.45
C TRP A 431 13.47 23.94 -3.70
#